data_AF-A0A1G9LIR5-F1
#
_entry.id   AF-A0A1G9LIR5-F1
#
_cell.length_a   1.000
_cell.length_b   1.000
_cell.length_c   1.000
_cell.angle_alpha   90.00
_cell.angle_beta   90.00
_cell.angle_gamma   90.00
#
_symmetry.space_group_name_H-M   'P 1'
#
loop_
_entity.id
_entity.type
_entity.pdbx_description
1 polymer ?
#
loop_
_entity_poly.entity_id
_entity_poly.type
_entity_poly.pdbx_seq_one_letter_code
_entity_poly.pdbx_strand_id
1 'polypeptide(L)'
;MCEVQLRKWVGEASSPEMAEHRRIAEGKILDVLNGKRAVLALENLKLGELPDIFGHPEAQEKLSVVELSCCELNRLPASLMRLPNLRHFSMTGCPVTELPEFDELPHLKSLYLVENDLEHLPNSIGRLKNLQRLIADSNNLQDLPDSLTRLSKLEKLKVSFNLLTQLPQGMAGLTSLQSLNINSNLMQELPEDLAALPLLKLKANQTGFQEIPPVIFAMERLEVLKLSSNPISLIPPEIARLKNLDVLDIAHCRLTSLPEEIAQLPHDCDVEVGGNPLSQAIRSQFERIYQEGGPTLSYTEDEGNPVEVASQPLETNVAKWMKNLTPEQVQKWQQLGGEERAGHLNTWLEFMDQTADFKNEQTRPRLEQRMRHLLTDLTRMLEDPEDTQLPIYLGIAEEATSSCRDRIAVGLNNMELQQINTRAGRGDLSSSQLMTLGREMFVRDQISHIAAEKVKRLWGVDEVEVHLAFQSGLQQRLGLTLGNQDMLYRGCSQVRDKDLRLAAQRIQAALDTPGMLRNFLADWEPMRALVRLRNGVEWRAIERKFRELEEQAYGQDGDTDWRALAGLGTQRDQAFHDLCAQEVSELMQTDLPSSSRPPEEPSSSKRPRLG
;
A
#
# COMPACT_ATOMS: atom_id res chain seq x y z
N MET A 1 19.76 54.73 -31.73
CA MET A 1 18.97 53.73 -32.49
C MET A 1 18.06 52.93 -31.56
N CYS A 2 18.60 52.39 -30.45
CA CYS A 2 17.82 51.65 -29.44
C CYS A 2 16.69 52.47 -28.78
N GLU A 3 16.90 53.75 -28.45
CA GLU A 3 15.83 54.63 -27.92
C GLU A 3 14.65 54.77 -28.89
N VAL A 4 14.90 54.76 -30.20
CA VAL A 4 13.85 54.86 -31.22
C VAL A 4 13.05 53.56 -31.30
N GLN A 5 13.72 52.41 -31.20
CA GLN A 5 13.06 51.09 -31.14
C GLN A 5 12.25 50.91 -29.85
N LEU A 6 12.76 51.36 -28.71
CA LEU A 6 12.04 51.33 -27.42
C LEU A 6 10.79 52.21 -27.45
N ARG A 7 10.90 53.45 -27.93
CA ARG A 7 9.73 54.33 -28.08
C ARG A 7 8.69 53.77 -29.04
N LYS A 8 9.13 53.10 -30.11
CA LYS A 8 8.24 52.38 -31.03
C LYS A 8 7.53 51.24 -30.31
N TRP A 9 8.25 50.41 -29.55
CA TRP A 9 7.69 49.32 -28.76
C TRP A 9 6.66 49.78 -27.71
N VAL A 10 6.92 50.91 -27.03
CA VAL A 10 5.94 51.54 -26.12
C VAL A 10 4.71 52.03 -26.89
N GLY A 11 4.90 52.60 -28.09
CA GLY A 11 3.81 53.07 -28.95
C GLY A 11 2.94 51.96 -29.56
N GLU A 12 3.47 50.75 -29.68
CA GLU A 12 2.78 49.55 -30.20
C GLU A 12 1.99 48.79 -29.10
N ALA A 13 1.78 49.40 -27.93
CA ALA A 13 0.98 48.80 -26.86
C ALA A 13 -0.49 48.66 -27.27
N SER A 14 -1.06 47.48 -27.01
CA SER A 14 -2.47 47.18 -27.33
C SER A 14 -3.47 47.86 -26.39
N SER A 15 -3.02 48.33 -25.21
CA SER A 15 -3.84 49.03 -24.23
C SER A 15 -3.08 50.16 -23.53
N PRO A 16 -3.78 51.17 -22.96
CA PRO A 16 -3.15 52.23 -22.17
C PRO A 16 -2.39 51.70 -20.93
N GLU A 17 -2.92 50.65 -20.30
CA GLU A 17 -2.27 49.98 -19.16
C GLU A 17 -0.94 49.32 -19.58
N MET A 18 -0.95 48.61 -20.72
CA MET A 18 0.25 48.03 -21.30
C MET A 18 1.26 49.12 -21.68
N ALA A 19 0.80 50.25 -22.23
CA ALA A 19 1.69 51.36 -22.57
C ALA A 19 2.42 51.91 -21.33
N GLU A 20 1.73 52.03 -20.20
CA GLU A 20 2.34 52.49 -18.95
C GLU A 20 3.33 51.47 -18.39
N HIS A 21 2.98 50.18 -18.38
CA HIS A 21 3.90 49.12 -17.98
C HIS A 21 5.14 49.04 -18.89
N ARG A 22 4.96 49.23 -20.20
CA ARG A 22 6.08 49.30 -21.16
C ARG A 22 6.96 50.53 -20.93
N ARG A 23 6.42 51.69 -20.52
CA ARG A 23 7.24 52.86 -20.14
C ARG A 23 8.09 52.60 -18.91
N ILE A 24 7.54 51.92 -17.90
CA ILE A 24 8.28 51.52 -16.70
C ILE A 24 9.43 50.58 -17.09
N ALA A 25 9.16 49.59 -17.95
CA ALA A 25 10.17 48.69 -18.47
C ALA A 25 11.21 49.42 -19.35
N GLU A 26 10.78 50.37 -20.20
CA GLU A 26 11.66 51.19 -21.04
C GLU A 26 12.72 51.91 -20.20
N GLY A 27 12.32 52.57 -19.10
CA GLY A 27 13.27 53.24 -18.21
C GLY A 27 14.32 52.30 -17.63
N LYS A 28 13.91 51.10 -17.18
CA LYS A 28 14.83 50.08 -16.66
C LYS A 28 15.76 49.53 -17.73
N ILE A 29 15.26 49.28 -18.93
CA ILE A 29 16.06 48.79 -20.06
C ILE A 29 17.06 49.87 -20.51
N LEU A 30 16.65 51.15 -20.54
CA LEU A 30 17.55 52.26 -20.85
C LEU A 30 18.66 52.42 -19.81
N ASP A 31 18.39 52.18 -18.53
CA ASP A 31 19.43 52.22 -17.50
C ASP A 31 20.47 51.10 -17.70
N VAL A 32 20.04 49.93 -18.17
CA VAL A 32 20.95 48.84 -18.55
C VAL A 32 21.74 49.19 -19.81
N LEU A 33 21.09 49.71 -20.84
CA LEU A 33 21.75 50.10 -22.11
C LEU A 33 22.74 51.25 -21.92
N ASN A 34 22.41 52.25 -21.09
CA ASN A 34 23.36 53.30 -20.70
C ASN A 34 24.44 52.79 -19.73
N GLY A 35 24.37 51.51 -19.37
CA GLY A 35 25.39 50.84 -18.58
C GLY A 35 25.47 51.31 -17.13
N LYS A 36 24.35 51.81 -16.59
CA LYS A 36 24.20 52.18 -15.17
C LYS A 36 23.94 50.95 -14.29
N ARG A 37 23.41 49.86 -14.87
CA ARG A 37 23.05 48.63 -14.17
C ARG A 37 23.44 47.39 -14.97
N ALA A 38 23.95 46.38 -14.27
CA ALA A 38 24.28 45.06 -14.82
C ALA A 38 23.14 44.03 -14.63
N VAL A 39 22.03 44.46 -14.04
CA VAL A 39 20.87 43.66 -13.66
C VAL A 39 19.63 44.28 -14.29
N LEU A 40 18.89 43.47 -15.04
CA LEU A 40 17.56 43.81 -15.56
C LEU A 40 16.52 43.02 -14.78
N ALA A 41 15.76 43.70 -13.91
CA ALA A 41 14.67 43.11 -13.13
C ALA A 41 13.33 43.75 -13.51
N LEU A 42 12.44 42.98 -14.12
CA LEU A 42 11.08 43.37 -14.49
C LEU A 42 10.09 42.50 -13.71
N GLU A 43 9.14 43.13 -13.02
CA GLU A 43 8.23 42.47 -12.09
C GLU A 43 6.82 43.04 -12.23
N ASN A 44 5.81 42.18 -12.34
CA ASN A 44 4.38 42.54 -12.36
C ASN A 44 4.03 43.57 -13.47
N LEU A 45 4.59 43.39 -14.67
CA LEU A 45 4.38 44.29 -15.80
C LEU A 45 3.66 43.57 -16.94
N LYS A 46 2.55 44.11 -17.45
CA LYS A 46 1.87 43.55 -18.62
C LYS A 46 2.57 43.96 -19.91
N LEU A 47 3.57 43.20 -20.35
CA LEU A 47 4.44 43.59 -21.48
C LEU A 47 4.02 42.97 -22.81
N GLY A 48 3.47 41.75 -22.81
CA GLY A 48 3.15 40.97 -23.99
C GLY A 48 4.39 40.38 -24.67
N GLU A 49 5.26 41.24 -25.20
CA GLU A 49 6.53 40.84 -25.81
C GLU A 49 7.64 41.82 -25.42
N LEU A 50 8.87 41.32 -25.28
CA LEU A 50 10.05 42.15 -25.07
C LEU A 50 10.67 42.58 -26.42
N PRO A 51 11.22 43.80 -26.51
CA PRO A 51 11.85 44.29 -27.74
C PRO A 51 13.18 43.56 -28.00
N ASP A 52 13.48 43.28 -29.27
CA ASP A 52 14.72 42.61 -29.68
C ASP A 52 15.90 43.60 -29.80
N ILE A 53 16.33 44.15 -28.66
CA ILE A 53 17.36 45.21 -28.57
C ILE A 53 18.57 44.80 -27.72
N PHE A 54 18.55 43.60 -27.15
CA PHE A 54 19.61 43.10 -26.27
C PHE A 54 20.87 42.66 -27.04
N GLY A 55 20.85 42.72 -28.37
CA GLY A 55 22.03 42.53 -29.21
C GLY A 55 22.99 43.73 -29.27
N HIS A 56 22.70 44.83 -28.57
CA HIS A 56 23.54 46.02 -28.57
C HIS A 56 24.82 45.84 -27.72
N PRO A 57 25.98 46.43 -28.11
CA PRO A 57 27.25 46.24 -27.41
C PRO A 57 27.21 46.50 -25.90
N GLU A 58 26.56 47.58 -25.43
CA GLU A 58 26.54 47.85 -23.98
C GLU A 58 25.72 46.81 -23.19
N ALA A 59 24.63 46.28 -23.77
CA ALA A 59 23.89 45.18 -23.17
C ALA A 59 24.74 43.91 -23.11
N GLN A 60 25.45 43.58 -24.20
CA GLN A 60 26.34 42.41 -24.26
C GLN A 60 27.51 42.49 -23.27
N GLU A 61 28.08 43.68 -23.06
CA GLU A 61 29.20 43.88 -22.15
C GLU A 61 28.79 43.91 -20.68
N LYS A 62 27.66 44.56 -20.34
CA LYS A 62 27.32 44.87 -18.94
C LYS A 62 26.21 44.01 -18.34
N LEU A 63 25.29 43.49 -19.15
CA LEU A 63 24.16 42.73 -18.63
C LEU A 63 24.61 41.33 -18.19
N SER A 64 24.45 41.06 -16.91
CA SER A 64 24.88 39.82 -16.27
C SER A 64 23.77 39.06 -15.57
N VAL A 65 22.68 39.75 -15.22
CA VAL A 65 21.51 39.15 -14.55
C VAL A 65 20.25 39.66 -15.22
N VAL A 66 19.36 38.74 -15.58
CA VAL A 66 18.03 39.03 -16.10
C VAL A 66 17.00 38.29 -15.25
N GLU A 67 16.07 39.04 -14.69
CA GLU A 67 15.00 38.55 -13.83
C GLU A 67 13.67 39.09 -14.35
N LEU A 68 12.79 38.19 -14.78
CA LEU A 68 11.47 38.48 -15.30
C LEU A 68 10.46 37.76 -14.43
N SER A 69 9.61 38.49 -13.70
CA SER A 69 8.58 37.91 -12.84
C SER A 69 7.20 38.46 -13.18
N CYS A 70 6.23 37.59 -13.42
CA CYS A 70 4.83 37.96 -13.65
C CYS A 70 4.69 39.05 -14.73
N CYS A 71 5.39 38.89 -15.86
CA CYS A 71 5.49 39.91 -16.91
C CYS A 71 4.50 39.73 -18.08
N GLU A 72 3.54 38.80 -17.97
CA GLU A 72 2.58 38.43 -19.03
C GLU A 72 3.26 38.34 -20.42
N LEU A 73 4.45 37.74 -20.45
CA LEU A 73 5.22 37.58 -21.67
C LEU A 73 4.74 36.35 -22.41
N ASN A 74 4.44 36.52 -23.68
CA ASN A 74 4.09 35.42 -24.59
C ASN A 74 5.34 34.89 -25.31
N ARG A 75 6.36 35.75 -25.52
CA ARG A 75 7.60 35.41 -26.26
C ARG A 75 8.81 36.15 -25.71
N LEU A 76 9.97 35.48 -25.80
CA LEU A 76 11.28 36.06 -25.49
C LEU A 76 12.08 36.36 -26.77
N PRO A 77 12.77 37.51 -26.86
CA PRO A 77 13.66 37.81 -27.97
C PRO A 77 14.92 36.95 -27.92
N ALA A 78 15.33 36.41 -29.07
CA ALA A 78 16.51 35.56 -29.18
C ALA A 78 17.81 36.25 -28.76
N SER A 79 17.90 37.58 -28.86
CA SER A 79 19.07 38.33 -28.44
C SER A 79 19.40 38.21 -26.94
N LEU A 80 18.41 37.95 -26.08
CA LEU A 80 18.65 37.70 -24.65
C LEU A 80 19.49 36.44 -24.44
N MET A 81 19.27 35.42 -25.27
CA MET A 81 19.98 34.13 -25.17
C MET A 81 21.35 34.14 -25.87
N ARG A 82 21.82 35.33 -26.29
CA ARG A 82 23.14 35.57 -26.91
C ARG A 82 24.04 36.49 -26.06
N LEU A 83 23.62 36.83 -24.84
CA LEU A 83 24.36 37.75 -23.96
C LEU A 83 25.60 37.06 -23.35
N PRO A 84 26.82 37.40 -23.76
CA PRO A 84 28.02 36.61 -23.42
C PRO A 84 28.34 36.64 -21.91
N ASN A 85 27.97 37.72 -21.22
CA ASN A 85 28.24 37.93 -19.79
C ASN A 85 27.10 37.50 -18.86
N LEU A 86 26.04 36.89 -19.40
CA LEU A 86 24.89 36.44 -18.60
C LEU A 86 25.33 35.35 -17.63
N ARG A 87 25.12 35.59 -16.33
CA ARG A 87 25.45 34.69 -15.22
C ARG A 87 24.22 34.06 -14.61
N HIS A 88 23.12 34.82 -14.59
CA HIS A 88 21.84 34.39 -14.06
C HIS A 88 20.72 34.82 -15.01
N PHE A 89 19.84 33.88 -15.34
CA PHE A 89 18.59 34.14 -16.03
C PHE A 89 17.46 33.53 -15.20
N SER A 90 16.46 34.33 -14.86
CA SER A 90 15.26 33.90 -14.18
C SER A 90 14.03 34.41 -14.90
N MET A 91 13.09 33.51 -15.17
CA MET A 91 11.76 33.81 -15.67
C MET A 91 10.74 33.06 -14.83
N THR A 92 9.87 33.80 -14.14
CA THR A 92 8.85 33.27 -13.25
C THR A 92 7.48 33.82 -13.61
N GLY A 93 6.44 32.99 -13.65
CA GLY A 93 5.07 33.47 -13.84
C GLY A 93 4.83 34.15 -15.18
N CYS A 94 5.55 33.75 -16.24
CA CYS A 94 5.34 34.26 -17.59
C CYS A 94 4.73 33.15 -18.45
N PRO A 95 3.57 33.36 -19.10
CA PRO A 95 2.89 32.32 -19.89
C PRO A 95 3.59 32.05 -21.24
N VAL A 96 4.91 31.86 -21.20
CA VAL A 96 5.75 31.53 -22.35
C VAL A 96 5.68 30.03 -22.59
N THR A 97 5.33 29.64 -23.81
CA THR A 97 5.23 28.23 -24.22
C THR A 97 6.55 27.68 -24.78
N GLU A 98 7.40 28.54 -25.36
CA GLU A 98 8.64 28.16 -26.02
C GLU A 98 9.80 29.11 -25.68
N LEU A 99 10.99 28.55 -25.49
CA LEU A 99 12.23 29.31 -25.33
C LEU A 99 12.99 29.41 -26.65
N PRO A 100 13.62 30.57 -26.94
CA PRO A 100 14.56 30.67 -28.06
C PRO A 100 15.82 29.82 -27.81
N GLU A 101 16.50 29.44 -28.89
CA GLU A 101 17.74 28.67 -28.82
C GLU A 101 18.85 29.44 -28.08
N PHE A 102 19.53 28.75 -27.16
CA PHE A 102 20.69 29.24 -26.43
C PHE A 102 21.95 29.26 -27.30
N ASP A 103 22.70 30.36 -27.20
CA ASP A 103 24.06 30.43 -27.72
C ASP A 103 25.07 29.84 -26.71
N GLU A 104 26.36 29.90 -27.04
CA GLU A 104 27.43 29.61 -26.08
C GLU A 104 27.46 30.73 -25.02
N LEU A 105 26.69 30.58 -23.94
CA LEU A 105 26.67 31.49 -22.78
C LEU A 105 27.72 31.02 -21.75
N PRO A 106 29.01 31.40 -21.86
CA PRO A 106 30.08 30.79 -21.09
C PRO A 106 30.00 31.07 -19.59
N HIS A 107 29.30 32.13 -19.18
CA HIS A 107 29.24 32.57 -17.80
C HIS A 107 27.94 32.18 -17.08
N LEU A 108 26.98 31.58 -17.78
CA LEU A 108 25.67 31.27 -17.20
C LEU A 108 25.78 30.11 -16.22
N LYS A 109 25.43 30.38 -14.96
CA LYS A 109 25.50 29.40 -13.86
C LYS A 109 24.14 29.00 -13.31
N SER A 110 23.12 29.85 -13.45
CA SER A 110 21.80 29.60 -12.87
C SER A 110 20.70 30.03 -13.84
N LEU A 111 19.87 29.06 -14.23
CA LEU A 111 18.75 29.20 -15.15
C LEU A 111 17.46 28.77 -14.45
N TYR A 112 16.59 29.74 -14.13
CA TYR A 112 15.31 29.51 -13.47
C TYR A 112 14.17 29.87 -14.44
N LEU A 113 13.21 28.97 -14.56
CA LEU A 113 12.11 28.97 -15.52
C LEU A 113 10.82 28.50 -14.82
N VAL A 114 10.55 29.00 -13.62
CA VAL A 114 9.49 28.49 -12.73
C VAL A 114 8.12 29.03 -13.13
N GLU A 115 7.04 28.24 -13.02
CA GLU A 115 5.67 28.74 -13.27
C GLU A 115 5.54 29.42 -14.65
N ASN A 116 5.95 28.74 -15.72
CA ASN A 116 5.68 29.15 -17.10
C ASN A 116 4.90 28.03 -17.80
N ASP A 117 4.48 28.25 -19.04
CA ASP A 117 3.71 27.27 -19.81
C ASP A 117 4.59 26.43 -20.76
N LEU A 118 5.88 26.24 -20.42
CA LEU A 118 6.84 25.62 -21.34
C LEU A 118 6.48 24.16 -21.63
N GLU A 119 6.36 23.82 -22.91
CA GLU A 119 6.11 22.43 -23.35
C GLU A 119 7.42 21.65 -23.57
N HIS A 120 8.48 22.35 -23.97
CA HIS A 120 9.79 21.77 -24.24
C HIS A 120 10.94 22.70 -23.84
N LEU A 121 12.08 22.11 -23.48
CA LEU A 121 13.36 22.83 -23.41
C LEU A 121 14.12 22.66 -24.75
N PRO A 122 14.76 23.73 -25.26
CA PRO A 122 15.46 23.66 -26.55
C PRO A 122 16.72 22.79 -26.47
N ASN A 123 17.06 22.12 -27.57
CA ASN A 123 18.23 21.24 -27.67
C ASN A 123 19.57 21.98 -27.49
N SER A 124 19.59 23.31 -27.66
CA SER A 124 20.74 24.13 -27.32
C SER A 124 21.06 24.22 -25.83
N ILE A 125 20.19 23.76 -24.93
CA ILE A 125 20.47 23.75 -23.48
C ILE A 125 21.81 23.05 -23.18
N GLY A 126 22.16 22.01 -23.94
CA GLY A 126 23.43 21.29 -23.83
C GLY A 126 24.69 22.10 -24.17
N ARG A 127 24.56 23.33 -24.67
CA ARG A 127 25.67 24.28 -24.91
C ARG A 127 26.09 25.03 -23.65
N LEU A 128 25.25 25.06 -22.61
CA LEU A 128 25.49 25.82 -21.38
C LEU A 128 26.48 25.12 -20.44
N LYS A 129 27.73 24.90 -20.88
CA LYS A 129 28.72 24.04 -20.21
C LYS A 129 29.07 24.41 -18.76
N ASN A 130 28.77 25.64 -18.33
CA ASN A 130 29.03 26.13 -16.98
C ASN A 130 27.77 26.22 -16.10
N LEU A 131 26.62 25.74 -16.58
CA LEU A 131 25.38 25.74 -15.82
C LEU A 131 25.49 24.82 -14.60
N GLN A 132 25.21 25.37 -13.42
CA GLN A 132 25.23 24.64 -12.15
C GLN A 132 23.83 24.37 -11.62
N ARG A 133 22.86 25.24 -11.92
CA ARG A 133 21.48 25.11 -11.45
C ARG A 133 20.49 25.32 -12.59
N LEU A 134 19.64 24.33 -12.81
CA LEU A 134 18.49 24.39 -13.71
C LEU A 134 17.22 24.12 -12.90
N ILE A 135 16.32 25.11 -12.87
CA ILE A 135 15.02 24.99 -12.20
C ILE A 135 13.94 25.33 -13.23
N ALA A 136 13.12 24.35 -13.59
CA ALA A 136 11.97 24.47 -14.49
C ALA A 136 10.73 23.84 -13.83
N ASP A 137 10.56 24.10 -12.54
CA ASP A 137 9.40 23.65 -11.76
C ASP A 137 8.11 24.31 -12.29
N SER A 138 6.97 23.62 -12.25
CA SER A 138 5.64 24.11 -12.65
C SER A 138 5.59 24.59 -14.10
N ASN A 139 5.80 23.65 -15.04
CA ASN A 139 5.62 23.87 -16.49
C ASN A 139 4.83 22.70 -17.09
N ASN A 140 4.73 22.65 -18.42
CA ASN A 140 4.06 21.58 -19.17
C ASN A 140 5.08 20.66 -19.87
N LEU A 141 6.29 20.51 -19.33
CA LEU A 141 7.36 19.75 -19.98
C LEU A 141 6.97 18.28 -20.09
N GLN A 142 6.91 17.76 -21.33
CA GLN A 142 6.60 16.35 -21.59
C GLN A 142 7.86 15.47 -21.57
N ASP A 143 9.00 16.03 -22.00
CA ASP A 143 10.30 15.37 -22.04
C ASP A 143 11.42 16.38 -21.72
N LEU A 144 12.59 15.86 -21.35
CA LEU A 144 13.83 16.64 -21.29
C LEU A 144 14.73 16.28 -22.49
N PRO A 145 15.38 17.26 -23.13
CA PRO A 145 16.22 16.99 -24.30
C PRO A 145 17.48 16.21 -23.92
N ASP A 146 17.86 15.21 -24.73
CA ASP A 146 19.07 14.40 -24.52
C ASP A 146 20.34 15.25 -24.36
N SER A 147 20.37 16.42 -25.01
CA SER A 147 21.46 17.39 -24.92
C SER A 147 21.72 17.89 -23.48
N LEU A 148 20.72 17.83 -22.59
CA LEU A 148 20.83 18.21 -21.18
C LEU A 148 21.90 17.38 -20.47
N THR A 149 22.07 16.11 -20.84
CA THR A 149 23.09 15.20 -20.26
C THR A 149 24.53 15.67 -20.49
N ARG A 150 24.76 16.63 -21.39
CA ARG A 150 26.08 17.20 -21.67
C ARG A 150 26.52 18.26 -20.66
N LEU A 151 25.67 18.58 -19.67
CA LEU A 151 25.91 19.59 -18.64
C LEU A 151 26.69 19.01 -17.45
N SER A 152 27.96 18.68 -17.67
CA SER A 152 28.82 18.01 -16.67
C SER A 152 28.98 18.76 -15.33
N LYS A 153 28.76 20.08 -15.30
CA LYS A 153 28.83 20.94 -14.10
C LYS A 153 27.49 21.18 -13.41
N LEU A 154 26.40 20.59 -13.92
CA LEU A 154 25.08 20.76 -13.32
C LEU A 154 25.06 20.07 -11.95
N GLU A 155 24.82 20.84 -10.89
CA GLU A 155 24.78 20.38 -9.50
C GLU A 155 23.34 20.13 -9.04
N LYS A 156 22.38 20.88 -9.60
CA LYS A 156 20.97 20.84 -9.20
C LYS A 156 20.04 20.92 -10.41
N LEU A 157 19.18 19.92 -10.54
CA LEU A 157 18.10 19.85 -11.53
C LEU A 157 16.76 19.74 -10.81
N LYS A 158 15.85 20.68 -11.09
CA LYS A 158 14.49 20.66 -10.57
C LYS A 158 13.49 20.85 -11.72
N VAL A 159 12.59 19.89 -11.88
CA VAL A 159 11.59 19.80 -12.95
C VAL A 159 10.26 19.29 -12.38
N SER A 160 9.95 19.73 -11.16
CA SER A 160 8.74 19.31 -10.44
C SER A 160 7.48 19.88 -11.11
N PHE A 161 6.32 19.25 -10.92
CA PHE A 161 5.05 19.73 -11.49
C PHE A 161 5.15 19.93 -13.00
N ASN A 162 5.48 18.84 -13.69
CA ASN A 162 5.53 18.75 -15.15
C ASN A 162 4.81 17.47 -15.60
N LEU A 163 4.92 17.14 -16.88
CA LEU A 163 4.27 15.98 -17.50
C LEU A 163 5.30 14.91 -17.92
N LEU A 164 6.47 14.87 -17.28
CA LEU A 164 7.55 13.98 -17.63
C LEU A 164 7.15 12.52 -17.38
N THR A 165 7.33 11.68 -18.40
CA THR A 165 7.12 10.23 -18.30
C THR A 165 8.42 9.45 -18.09
N GLN A 166 9.54 10.04 -18.50
CA GLN A 166 10.87 9.45 -18.44
C GLN A 166 11.95 10.53 -18.30
N LEU A 167 13.14 10.12 -17.83
CA LEU A 167 14.35 10.92 -17.89
C LEU A 167 15.15 10.55 -19.16
N PRO A 168 15.96 11.47 -19.72
CA PRO A 168 16.72 11.23 -20.94
C PRO A 168 17.77 10.14 -20.73
N GLN A 169 18.13 9.41 -21.78
CA GLN A 169 19.23 8.45 -21.72
C GLN A 169 20.57 9.17 -21.57
N GLY A 170 21.51 8.60 -20.82
CA GLY A 170 22.84 9.17 -20.61
C GLY A 170 22.91 10.13 -19.42
N MET A 171 22.03 10.00 -18.42
CA MET A 171 22.07 10.78 -17.18
C MET A 171 23.44 10.76 -16.52
N ALA A 172 24.21 9.67 -16.67
CA ALA A 172 25.59 9.56 -16.21
C ALA A 172 26.54 10.68 -16.71
N GLY A 173 26.20 11.40 -17.79
CA GLY A 173 26.94 12.58 -18.25
C GLY A 173 26.89 13.78 -17.29
N LEU A 174 25.90 13.82 -16.40
CA LEU A 174 25.73 14.87 -15.37
C LEU A 174 26.62 14.61 -14.15
N THR A 175 27.93 14.47 -14.37
CA THR A 175 28.91 14.01 -13.37
C THR A 175 28.99 14.81 -12.06
N SER A 176 28.43 16.03 -12.01
CA SER A 176 28.38 16.87 -10.81
C SER A 176 27.00 16.92 -10.14
N LEU A 177 25.99 16.19 -10.65
CA LEU A 177 24.61 16.32 -10.18
C LEU A 177 24.45 15.71 -8.79
N GLN A 178 24.12 16.56 -7.82
CA GLN A 178 23.94 16.19 -6.42
C GLN A 178 22.47 16.20 -6.00
N SER A 179 21.63 16.99 -6.67
CA SER A 179 20.21 17.11 -6.34
C SER A 179 19.33 17.03 -7.58
N LEU A 180 18.43 16.04 -7.58
CA LEU A 180 17.40 15.83 -8.58
C LEU A 180 16.02 15.93 -7.93
N ASN A 181 15.17 16.81 -8.46
CA ASN A 181 13.77 16.93 -8.06
C ASN A 181 12.85 16.76 -9.27
N ILE A 182 12.05 15.71 -9.22
CA ILE A 182 11.13 15.24 -10.26
C ILE A 182 9.71 15.04 -9.69
N ASN A 183 9.42 15.65 -8.53
CA ASN A 183 8.11 15.56 -7.88
C ASN A 183 6.95 15.90 -8.83
N SER A 184 5.80 15.28 -8.65
CA SER A 184 4.56 15.59 -9.37
C SER A 184 4.79 15.54 -10.89
N ASN A 185 5.23 14.38 -11.36
CA ASN A 185 5.38 13.99 -12.77
C ASN A 185 4.66 12.66 -12.99
N LEU A 186 4.80 12.05 -14.18
CA LEU A 186 4.10 10.82 -14.58
C LEU A 186 5.09 9.68 -14.85
N MET A 187 6.09 9.52 -14.00
CA MET A 187 7.17 8.55 -14.19
C MET A 187 6.82 7.15 -13.66
N GLN A 188 7.16 6.14 -14.46
CA GLN A 188 7.00 4.74 -14.08
C GLN A 188 8.33 4.08 -13.68
N GLU A 189 9.44 4.56 -14.23
CA GLU A 189 10.77 4.02 -14.00
C GLU A 189 11.84 5.12 -13.93
N LEU A 190 13.03 4.74 -13.44
CA LEU A 190 14.23 5.57 -13.45
C LEU A 190 15.32 4.85 -14.27
N PRO A 191 16.09 5.56 -15.10
CA PRO A 191 17.10 4.93 -15.95
C PRO A 191 18.25 4.36 -15.11
N GLU A 192 18.80 3.21 -15.50
CA GLU A 192 19.83 2.49 -14.73
C GLU A 192 21.11 3.31 -14.52
N ASP A 193 21.46 4.16 -15.48
CA ASP A 193 22.66 5.00 -15.45
C ASP A 193 22.59 6.13 -14.41
N LEU A 194 21.42 6.36 -13.80
CA LEU A 194 21.23 7.28 -12.67
C LEU A 194 22.04 6.83 -11.45
N ALA A 195 22.28 5.52 -11.29
CA ALA A 195 23.12 4.98 -10.21
C ALA A 195 24.58 5.43 -10.28
N ALA A 196 25.08 5.84 -11.44
CA ALA A 196 26.45 6.31 -11.61
C ALA A 196 26.65 7.75 -11.10
N LEU A 197 25.57 8.48 -10.80
CA LEU A 197 25.64 9.87 -10.38
C LEU A 197 25.99 10.01 -8.89
N PRO A 198 26.72 11.09 -8.52
CA PRO A 198 26.99 11.40 -7.11
C PRO A 198 25.78 12.07 -6.44
N LEU A 199 24.57 11.55 -6.66
CA LEU A 199 23.33 12.10 -6.12
C LEU A 199 23.32 11.97 -4.59
N LEU A 200 23.06 13.09 -3.93
CA LEU A 200 22.82 13.19 -2.49
C LEU A 200 21.32 13.30 -2.21
N LYS A 201 20.54 13.91 -3.11
CA LYS A 201 19.12 14.20 -2.90
C LYS A 201 18.29 13.82 -4.11
N LEU A 202 17.37 12.87 -3.92
CA LEU A 202 16.38 12.45 -4.90
C LEU A 202 14.98 12.70 -4.34
N LYS A 203 14.22 13.56 -5.03
CA LYS A 203 12.83 13.84 -4.69
C LYS A 203 11.94 13.43 -5.86
N ALA A 204 11.09 12.45 -5.64
CA ALA A 204 10.20 11.85 -6.63
C ALA A 204 8.81 11.54 -6.05
N ASN A 205 8.28 12.48 -5.26
CA ASN A 205 6.94 12.40 -4.68
C ASN A 205 5.89 12.48 -5.79
N GLN A 206 4.78 11.75 -5.66
CA GLN A 206 3.65 11.80 -6.58
C GLN A 206 4.08 11.65 -8.06
N THR A 207 4.92 10.66 -8.34
CA THR A 207 5.41 10.36 -9.69
C THR A 207 4.67 9.22 -10.36
N GLY A 208 4.05 8.33 -9.56
CA GLY A 208 3.28 7.18 -10.05
C GLY A 208 3.97 5.83 -9.81
N PHE A 209 5.09 5.79 -9.09
CA PHE A 209 5.81 4.55 -8.79
C PHE A 209 4.96 3.55 -8.00
N GLN A 210 4.83 2.32 -8.52
CA GLN A 210 4.15 1.22 -7.82
C GLN A 210 5.09 0.45 -6.86
N GLU A 211 6.38 0.55 -7.10
CA GLU A 211 7.46 -0.03 -6.29
C GLU A 211 8.63 0.96 -6.24
N ILE A 212 9.52 0.80 -5.26
CA ILE A 212 10.75 1.60 -5.19
C ILE A 212 11.68 1.15 -6.33
N PRO A 213 12.06 2.02 -7.28
CA PRO A 213 12.93 1.64 -8.39
C PRO A 213 14.26 1.02 -7.93
N PRO A 214 14.66 -0.16 -8.41
CA PRO A 214 15.85 -0.87 -7.92
C PRO A 214 17.16 -0.07 -8.05
N VAL A 215 17.24 0.83 -9.03
CA VAL A 215 18.40 1.71 -9.25
C VAL A 215 18.72 2.59 -8.03
N ILE A 216 17.72 2.92 -7.21
CA ILE A 216 17.90 3.73 -6.01
C ILE A 216 18.81 3.01 -5.01
N PHE A 217 18.72 1.69 -4.88
CA PHE A 217 19.52 0.91 -3.93
C PHE A 217 21.01 0.83 -4.31
N ALA A 218 21.38 1.24 -5.51
CA ALA A 218 22.77 1.37 -5.95
C ALA A 218 23.36 2.78 -5.65
N MET A 219 22.54 3.74 -5.24
CA MET A 219 22.96 5.11 -4.93
C MET A 219 23.46 5.23 -3.49
N GLU A 220 24.64 4.68 -3.19
CA GLU A 220 25.17 4.60 -1.82
C GLU A 220 25.40 5.96 -1.12
N ARG A 221 25.52 7.05 -1.89
CA ARG A 221 25.73 8.41 -1.37
C ARG A 221 24.44 9.17 -1.04
N LEU A 222 23.28 8.55 -1.27
CA LEU A 222 22.01 9.23 -1.12
C LEU A 222 21.73 9.55 0.36
N GLU A 223 21.52 10.83 0.64
CA GLU A 223 21.22 11.39 1.97
C GLU A 223 19.71 11.64 2.13
N VAL A 224 19.04 12.07 1.04
CA VAL A 224 17.62 12.41 1.07
C VAL A 224 16.90 11.67 -0.05
N LEU A 225 15.97 10.79 0.34
CA LEU A 225 15.06 10.10 -0.56
C LEU A 225 13.63 10.48 -0.22
N LYS A 226 12.93 11.12 -1.16
CA LYS A 226 11.50 11.39 -1.01
C LYS A 226 10.70 10.70 -2.10
N LEU A 227 9.76 9.86 -1.68
CA LEU A 227 8.89 9.02 -2.50
C LEU A 227 7.43 9.10 -2.04
N SER A 228 7.04 10.15 -1.30
CA SER A 228 5.68 10.25 -0.76
C SER A 228 4.61 10.39 -1.83
N SER A 229 3.37 10.01 -1.48
CA SER A 229 2.21 10.05 -2.38
C SER A 229 2.38 9.20 -3.64
N ASN A 230 3.13 8.10 -3.55
CA ASN A 230 3.21 7.09 -4.61
C ASN A 230 2.44 5.83 -4.22
N PRO A 231 1.88 5.06 -5.16
CA PRO A 231 1.16 3.82 -4.87
C PRO A 231 2.07 2.64 -4.46
N ILE A 232 3.14 2.89 -3.70
CA ILE A 232 4.11 1.89 -3.23
C ILE A 232 3.49 1.03 -2.14
N SER A 233 3.55 -0.29 -2.30
CA SER A 233 2.94 -1.26 -1.37
C SER A 233 3.93 -1.99 -0.46
N LEU A 234 5.21 -2.06 -0.87
CA LEU A 234 6.26 -2.76 -0.14
C LEU A 234 7.56 -1.96 -0.19
N ILE A 235 8.31 -1.99 0.92
CA ILE A 235 9.72 -1.58 0.96
C ILE A 235 10.55 -2.87 0.88
N PRO A 236 11.44 -3.03 -0.10
CA PRO A 236 12.26 -4.22 -0.22
C PRO A 236 13.46 -4.18 0.75
N PRO A 237 14.01 -5.33 1.16
CA PRO A 237 15.18 -5.45 2.07
C PRO A 237 16.40 -4.64 1.64
N GLU A 238 16.56 -4.39 0.34
CA GLU A 238 17.65 -3.62 -0.24
C GLU A 238 17.73 -2.17 0.27
N ILE A 239 16.68 -1.67 0.94
CA ILE A 239 16.69 -0.36 1.60
C ILE A 239 17.86 -0.21 2.60
N ALA A 240 18.29 -1.30 3.25
CA ALA A 240 19.44 -1.31 4.16
C ALA A 240 20.79 -0.98 3.47
N ARG A 241 20.85 -0.96 2.13
CA ARG A 241 22.06 -0.54 1.41
C ARG A 241 22.30 0.97 1.51
N LEU A 242 21.27 1.78 1.79
CA LEU A 242 21.35 3.23 1.87
C LEU A 242 21.88 3.70 3.23
N LYS A 243 23.17 3.44 3.48
CA LYS A 243 23.82 3.69 4.78
C LYS A 243 24.11 5.16 5.11
N ASN A 244 23.94 6.06 4.14
CA ASN A 244 24.15 7.50 4.32
C ASN A 244 22.83 8.27 4.33
N LEU A 245 21.69 7.57 4.44
CA LEU A 245 20.38 8.19 4.38
C LEU A 245 20.08 8.93 5.69
N ASP A 246 19.79 10.22 5.56
CA ASP A 246 19.36 11.09 6.66
C ASP A 246 17.84 11.27 6.66
N VAL A 247 17.20 11.22 5.49
CA VAL A 247 15.76 11.41 5.35
C VAL A 247 15.17 10.43 4.35
N LEU A 248 14.20 9.64 4.80
CA LEU A 248 13.35 8.77 4.00
C LEU A 248 11.89 9.17 4.14
N ASP A 249 11.32 9.75 3.10
CA ASP A 249 9.93 10.18 3.08
C ASP A 249 9.11 9.23 2.20
N ILE A 250 8.36 8.31 2.82
CA ILE A 250 7.44 7.36 2.17
C ILE A 250 6.02 7.59 2.73
N ALA A 251 5.68 8.84 3.03
CA ALA A 251 4.35 9.23 3.49
C ALA A 251 3.28 8.98 2.40
N HIS A 252 2.03 8.79 2.81
CA HIS A 252 0.87 8.65 1.93
C HIS A 252 1.08 7.63 0.80
N CYS A 253 1.74 6.52 1.11
CA CYS A 253 1.86 5.37 0.23
C CYS A 253 0.80 4.31 0.59
N ARG A 254 1.00 3.07 0.18
CA ARG A 254 0.08 1.94 0.43
C ARG A 254 0.75 0.83 1.25
N LEU A 255 1.69 1.19 2.12
CA LEU A 255 2.44 0.24 2.94
C LEU A 255 1.54 -0.39 4.01
N THR A 256 1.50 -1.73 4.07
CA THR A 256 0.83 -2.49 5.14
C THR A 256 1.81 -2.98 6.21
N SER A 257 3.08 -3.10 5.85
CA SER A 257 4.16 -3.66 6.67
C SER A 257 5.49 -2.95 6.40
N LEU A 258 6.47 -3.21 7.26
CA LEU A 258 7.85 -2.74 7.12
C LEU A 258 8.82 -3.95 7.10
N PRO A 259 9.98 -3.89 6.40
CA PRO A 259 11.03 -4.94 6.34
C PRO A 259 12.17 -4.79 7.39
N GLU A 260 12.82 -5.87 7.88
CA GLU A 260 13.69 -5.82 9.11
C GLU A 260 14.88 -4.91 8.92
N GLU A 261 15.25 -4.82 7.66
CA GLU A 261 16.28 -4.00 7.08
C GLU A 261 16.03 -2.50 7.30
N ILE A 262 14.80 -2.05 7.58
CA ILE A 262 14.53 -0.65 7.95
C ILE A 262 15.21 -0.27 9.27
N ALA A 263 15.34 -1.22 10.20
CA ALA A 263 16.06 -1.00 11.46
C ALA A 263 17.58 -0.90 11.27
N GLN A 264 18.10 -1.27 10.10
CA GLN A 264 19.53 -1.17 9.75
C GLN A 264 19.89 0.19 9.13
N LEU A 265 18.90 1.05 8.89
CA LEU A 265 19.15 2.43 8.48
C LEU A 265 19.85 3.20 9.61
N PRO A 266 20.54 4.31 9.28
CA PRO A 266 21.22 5.12 10.29
C PRO A 266 20.27 5.57 11.40
N HIS A 267 20.75 5.58 12.65
CA HIS A 267 19.95 6.02 13.80
C HIS A 267 19.44 7.45 13.67
N ASP A 268 20.22 8.33 13.05
CA ASP A 268 19.86 9.73 12.81
C ASP A 268 18.96 9.92 11.57
N CYS A 269 18.62 8.83 10.87
CA CYS A 269 17.71 8.88 9.73
C CYS A 269 16.27 9.13 10.21
N ASP A 270 15.63 10.13 9.62
CA ASP A 270 14.22 10.44 9.81
C ASP A 270 13.40 9.72 8.74
N VAL A 271 12.54 8.80 9.16
CA VAL A 271 11.72 7.94 8.29
C VAL A 271 10.24 8.30 8.49
N GLU A 272 9.68 9.04 7.55
CA GLU A 272 8.27 9.42 7.56
C GLU A 272 7.43 8.37 6.83
N VAL A 273 6.52 7.75 7.58
CA VAL A 273 5.58 6.71 7.11
C VAL A 273 4.11 7.07 7.37
N GLY A 274 3.81 8.32 7.74
CA GLY A 274 2.45 8.83 7.92
C GLY A 274 1.55 8.64 6.70
N GLY A 275 0.24 8.57 6.92
CA GLY A 275 -0.74 8.36 5.84
C GLY A 275 -0.69 6.99 5.14
N ASN A 276 0.04 6.00 5.68
CA ASN A 276 0.01 4.60 5.21
C ASN A 276 -0.97 3.75 6.03
N PRO A 277 -1.57 2.68 5.46
CA PRO A 277 -2.45 1.76 6.18
C PRO A 277 -1.68 0.79 7.12
N LEU A 278 -0.74 1.30 7.93
CA LEU A 278 0.03 0.51 8.90
C LEU A 278 -0.82 0.18 10.13
N SER A 279 -0.73 -1.06 10.62
CA SER A 279 -1.51 -1.48 11.79
C SER A 279 -1.01 -0.84 13.09
N GLN A 280 -1.91 -0.69 14.08
CA GLN A 280 -1.55 -0.16 15.39
C GLN A 280 -0.46 -1.02 16.08
N ALA A 281 -0.43 -2.32 15.79
CA ALA A 281 0.59 -3.24 16.28
C ALA A 281 1.99 -2.96 15.71
N ILE A 282 2.08 -2.45 14.48
CA ILE A 282 3.35 -2.00 13.89
C ILE A 282 3.75 -0.64 14.47
N ARG A 283 2.79 0.29 14.60
CA ARG A 283 3.05 1.64 15.15
C ARG A 283 3.58 1.59 16.59
N SER A 284 3.08 0.67 17.41
CA SER A 284 3.56 0.50 18.80
C SER A 284 5.01 -0.02 18.90
N GLN A 285 5.59 -0.50 17.79
CA GLN A 285 6.97 -0.97 17.74
C GLN A 285 7.98 0.14 17.37
N PHE A 286 7.53 1.33 16.94
CA PHE A 286 8.43 2.40 16.49
C PHE A 286 9.39 2.88 17.58
N GLU A 287 8.90 3.06 18.81
CA GLU A 287 9.75 3.44 19.95
C GLU A 287 10.81 2.39 20.24
N ARG A 288 10.46 1.10 20.07
CA ARG A 288 11.39 -0.01 20.28
C ARG A 288 12.50 0.00 19.25
N ILE A 289 12.20 0.31 17.98
CA ILE A 289 13.20 0.40 16.90
C ILE A 289 14.24 1.48 17.23
N TYR A 290 13.77 2.65 17.65
CA TYR A 290 14.67 3.74 18.04
C TYR A 290 15.56 3.34 19.23
N GLN A 291 14.99 2.68 20.26
CA GLN A 291 15.76 2.20 21.41
C GLN A 291 16.78 1.10 21.07
N GLU A 292 16.51 0.28 20.06
CA GLU A 292 17.43 -0.77 19.58
C GLU A 292 18.53 -0.23 18.63
N GLY A 293 18.56 1.10 18.39
CA GLY A 293 19.58 1.76 17.58
C GLY A 293 19.21 1.95 16.10
N GLY A 294 17.94 1.72 15.74
CA GLY A 294 17.39 1.99 14.42
C GLY A 294 16.97 3.45 14.20
N PRO A 295 16.39 3.77 13.03
CA PRO A 295 16.04 5.14 12.65
C PRO A 295 14.86 5.71 13.46
N THR A 296 14.68 7.02 13.38
CA THR A 296 13.48 7.69 13.92
C THR A 296 12.33 7.48 12.94
N LEU A 297 11.24 6.86 13.41
CA LEU A 297 10.03 6.64 12.60
C LEU A 297 8.94 7.63 13.02
N SER A 298 8.54 8.49 12.10
CA SER A 298 7.41 9.40 12.28
C SER A 298 6.18 8.88 11.55
N TYR A 299 5.02 9.06 12.18
CA TYR A 299 3.73 8.71 11.62
C TYR A 299 2.73 9.80 11.97
N THR A 300 2.40 10.60 10.98
CA THR A 300 1.30 11.55 11.08
C THR A 300 -0.01 10.85 10.72
N GLU A 301 -0.94 10.81 11.66
CA GLU A 301 -2.33 10.45 11.39
C GLU A 301 -2.96 11.60 10.63
N ASP A 302 -3.44 11.35 9.41
CA ASP A 302 -4.44 12.24 8.83
C ASP A 302 -5.67 12.18 9.74
N GLU A 303 -5.88 13.21 10.57
CA GLU A 303 -7.09 13.43 11.38
C GLU A 303 -8.38 13.61 10.52
N GLY A 304 -8.41 13.09 9.29
CA GLY A 304 -9.38 13.46 8.26
C GLY A 304 -9.96 12.33 7.43
N ASN A 305 -9.59 11.07 7.64
CA ASN A 305 -10.33 9.95 7.03
C ASN A 305 -11.22 9.30 8.09
N PRO A 306 -12.54 9.59 8.11
CA PRO A 306 -13.47 8.75 8.88
C PRO A 306 -13.30 7.32 8.38
N VAL A 307 -13.45 6.35 9.29
CA VAL A 307 -13.64 4.93 8.99
C VAL A 307 -14.32 4.82 7.63
N GLU A 308 -13.62 4.37 6.59
CA GLU A 308 -14.08 4.41 5.20
C GLU A 308 -15.45 3.74 5.13
N VAL A 309 -16.51 4.56 5.18
CA VAL A 309 -17.88 4.11 5.00
C VAL A 309 -17.98 3.68 3.55
N ALA A 310 -18.54 2.50 3.32
CA ALA A 310 -18.76 1.96 1.99
C ALA A 310 -19.30 3.05 1.02
N SER A 311 -18.63 3.18 -0.11
CA SER A 311 -18.92 4.18 -1.15
C SER A 311 -20.25 3.92 -1.87
N GLN A 312 -20.73 2.67 -1.84
CA GLN A 312 -21.97 2.23 -2.45
C GLN A 312 -22.94 1.62 -1.45
N PRO A 313 -24.26 1.63 -1.74
CA PRO A 313 -25.27 0.95 -0.93
C PRO A 313 -25.05 -0.57 -0.85
N LEU A 314 -25.46 -1.18 0.27
CA LEU A 314 -25.26 -2.61 0.56
C LEU A 314 -25.79 -3.52 -0.54
N GLU A 315 -26.99 -3.26 -1.06
CA GLU A 315 -27.58 -4.04 -2.14
C GLU A 315 -26.77 -4.00 -3.44
N THR A 316 -26.09 -2.88 -3.68
CA THR A 316 -25.25 -2.70 -4.88
C THR A 316 -23.97 -3.54 -4.75
N ASN A 317 -23.36 -3.55 -3.57
CA ASN A 317 -22.19 -4.37 -3.30
C ASN A 317 -22.54 -5.86 -3.30
N VAL A 318 -23.67 -6.26 -2.74
CA VAL A 318 -24.15 -7.66 -2.80
C VAL A 318 -24.43 -8.09 -4.25
N ALA A 319 -24.99 -7.21 -5.09
CA ALA A 319 -25.28 -7.50 -6.49
C ALA A 319 -24.02 -7.70 -7.36
N LYS A 320 -22.87 -7.12 -6.98
CA LYS A 320 -21.58 -7.39 -7.66
C LYS A 320 -21.22 -8.87 -7.60
N TRP A 321 -21.46 -9.51 -6.45
CA TRP A 321 -21.12 -10.91 -6.21
C TRP A 321 -22.23 -11.87 -6.65
N MET A 322 -23.51 -11.45 -6.58
CA MET A 322 -24.67 -12.25 -6.97
C MET A 322 -25.38 -11.71 -8.21
N LYS A 323 -25.13 -12.36 -9.36
CA LYS A 323 -25.66 -11.94 -10.67
C LYS A 323 -27.18 -12.10 -10.87
N ASN A 324 -27.89 -12.80 -9.98
CA ASN A 324 -29.31 -13.19 -10.16
C ASN A 324 -30.20 -12.88 -8.93
N LEU A 325 -30.11 -11.68 -8.36
CA LEU A 325 -31.02 -11.27 -7.27
C LEU A 325 -32.43 -10.96 -7.80
N THR A 326 -33.47 -11.42 -7.10
CA THR A 326 -34.84 -11.01 -7.40
C THR A 326 -35.11 -9.60 -6.87
N PRO A 327 -36.09 -8.85 -7.44
CA PRO A 327 -36.46 -7.52 -6.92
C PRO A 327 -36.86 -7.53 -5.44
N GLU A 328 -37.47 -8.62 -4.96
CA GLU A 328 -37.84 -8.80 -3.56
C GLU A 328 -36.60 -8.98 -2.66
N GLN A 329 -35.58 -9.70 -3.12
CA GLN A 329 -34.32 -9.86 -2.39
C GLN A 329 -33.55 -8.55 -2.29
N VAL A 330 -33.52 -7.75 -3.37
CA VAL A 330 -32.90 -6.41 -3.35
C VAL A 330 -33.55 -5.52 -2.30
N GLN A 331 -34.88 -5.55 -2.20
CA GLN A 331 -35.62 -4.77 -1.20
C GLN A 331 -35.29 -5.19 0.24
N LYS A 332 -35.06 -6.49 0.50
CA LYS A 332 -34.65 -6.97 1.83
C LYS A 332 -33.23 -6.54 2.19
N TRP A 333 -32.29 -6.60 1.24
CA TRP A 333 -30.93 -6.09 1.45
C TRP A 333 -30.91 -4.57 1.68
N GLN A 334 -31.79 -3.81 1.01
CA GLN A 334 -31.98 -2.38 1.27
C GLN A 334 -32.50 -2.09 2.68
N GLN A 335 -33.44 -2.90 3.18
CA GLN A 335 -33.95 -2.76 4.55
C GLN A 335 -32.86 -3.04 5.59
N LEU A 336 -32.06 -4.10 5.38
CA LEU A 336 -30.93 -4.42 6.26
C LEU A 336 -29.86 -3.32 6.25
N GLY A 337 -29.61 -2.68 5.10
CA GLY A 337 -28.64 -1.59 4.97
C GLY A 337 -28.95 -0.34 5.82
N GLY A 338 -30.16 -0.22 6.37
CA GLY A 338 -30.52 0.82 7.34
C GLY A 338 -30.10 0.54 8.78
N GLU A 339 -29.60 -0.67 9.08
CA GLU A 339 -29.09 -1.03 10.41
C GLU A 339 -27.62 -0.63 10.58
N GLU A 340 -27.27 -0.11 11.76
CA GLU A 340 -25.91 0.35 12.09
C GLU A 340 -24.84 -0.74 11.87
N ARG A 341 -25.14 -1.98 12.30
CA ARG A 341 -24.24 -3.14 12.13
C ARG A 341 -24.08 -3.61 10.67
N ALA A 342 -25.04 -3.31 9.81
CA ALA A 342 -24.97 -3.66 8.39
C ALA A 342 -23.99 -2.76 7.61
N GLY A 343 -23.66 -1.58 8.16
CA GLY A 343 -22.62 -0.70 7.62
C GLY A 343 -21.24 -1.39 7.57
N HIS A 344 -20.89 -2.15 8.61
CA HIS A 344 -19.65 -2.92 8.66
C HIS A 344 -19.61 -4.03 7.62
N LEU A 345 -20.71 -4.75 7.42
CA LEU A 345 -20.83 -5.75 6.35
C LEU A 345 -20.69 -5.12 4.97
N ASN A 346 -21.26 -3.93 4.77
CA ASN A 346 -21.15 -3.21 3.49
C ASN A 346 -19.69 -2.81 3.21
N THR A 347 -19.01 -2.22 4.19
CA THR A 347 -17.60 -1.87 4.09
C THR A 347 -16.71 -3.10 3.87
N TRP A 348 -17.01 -4.22 4.55
CA TRP A 348 -16.32 -5.49 4.36
C TRP A 348 -16.43 -5.99 2.90
N LEU A 349 -17.64 -5.93 2.31
CA LEU A 349 -17.88 -6.36 0.93
C LEU A 349 -17.11 -5.53 -0.12
N GLU A 350 -17.00 -4.21 0.08
CA GLU A 350 -16.21 -3.37 -0.84
C GLU A 350 -14.72 -3.67 -0.78
N PHE A 351 -14.23 -4.02 0.41
CA PHE A 351 -12.82 -4.35 0.59
C PHE A 351 -12.45 -5.76 0.13
N MET A 352 -13.41 -6.67 -0.06
CA MET A 352 -13.15 -8.00 -0.64
C MET A 352 -12.54 -7.90 -2.05
N ASP A 353 -12.88 -6.88 -2.83
CA ASP A 353 -12.30 -6.62 -4.17
C ASP A 353 -10.81 -6.19 -4.10
N GLN A 354 -10.35 -5.79 -2.92
CA GLN A 354 -8.96 -5.36 -2.71
C GLN A 354 -8.06 -6.53 -2.26
N THR A 355 -8.66 -7.70 -1.99
CA THR A 355 -7.95 -8.90 -1.53
C THR A 355 -7.13 -9.57 -2.65
N ALA A 356 -6.20 -10.42 -2.24
CA ALA A 356 -5.25 -11.06 -3.13
C ALA A 356 -5.89 -12.07 -4.06
N ASP A 357 -6.77 -12.86 -3.48
CA ASP A 357 -7.54 -13.85 -4.20
C ASP A 357 -8.37 -13.19 -5.29
N PHE A 358 -8.86 -11.96 -5.10
CA PHE A 358 -9.60 -11.21 -6.12
C PHE A 358 -8.68 -10.62 -7.20
N LYS A 359 -7.51 -10.09 -6.83
CA LYS A 359 -6.60 -9.49 -7.83
C LYS A 359 -5.94 -10.54 -8.74
N ASN A 360 -5.68 -11.75 -8.23
CA ASN A 360 -5.13 -12.84 -9.04
C ASN A 360 -6.22 -13.54 -9.88
N GLU A 361 -6.05 -13.54 -11.20
CA GLU A 361 -7.00 -14.12 -12.16
C GLU A 361 -7.21 -15.63 -12.00
N GLN A 362 -6.24 -16.36 -11.44
CA GLN A 362 -6.34 -17.82 -11.24
C GLN A 362 -7.17 -18.17 -10.01
N THR A 363 -7.15 -17.34 -8.96
CA THR A 363 -7.84 -17.57 -7.69
C THR A 363 -9.19 -16.88 -7.60
N ARG A 364 -9.38 -15.79 -8.38
CA ARG A 364 -10.63 -15.01 -8.42
C ARG A 364 -11.88 -15.87 -8.62
N PRO A 365 -11.94 -16.85 -9.55
CA PRO A 365 -13.14 -17.66 -9.75
C PRO A 365 -13.55 -18.45 -8.50
N ARG A 366 -12.58 -18.92 -7.70
CA ARG A 366 -12.84 -19.65 -6.46
C ARG A 366 -13.37 -18.72 -5.37
N LEU A 367 -12.80 -17.52 -5.25
CA LEU A 367 -13.29 -16.50 -4.31
C LEU A 367 -14.72 -16.08 -4.65
N GLU A 368 -15.01 -15.79 -5.93
CA GLU A 368 -16.35 -15.46 -6.39
C GLU A 368 -17.36 -16.58 -6.07
N GLN A 369 -16.95 -17.84 -6.18
CA GLN A 369 -17.78 -18.98 -5.81
C GLN A 369 -18.07 -19.03 -4.30
N ARG A 370 -17.06 -18.84 -3.45
CA ARG A 370 -17.19 -18.79 -1.98
C ARG A 370 -18.13 -17.65 -1.56
N MET A 371 -17.89 -16.46 -2.08
CA MET A 371 -18.71 -15.27 -1.82
C MET A 371 -20.16 -15.47 -2.25
N ARG A 372 -20.38 -16.06 -3.43
CA ARG A 372 -21.72 -16.40 -3.90
C ARG A 372 -22.43 -17.36 -2.96
N HIS A 373 -21.74 -18.39 -2.46
CA HIS A 373 -22.31 -19.35 -1.52
C HIS A 373 -22.72 -18.67 -0.21
N LEU A 374 -21.80 -17.90 0.40
CA LEU A 374 -22.05 -17.15 1.62
C LEU A 374 -23.24 -16.19 1.48
N LEU A 375 -23.25 -15.38 0.42
CA LEU A 375 -24.30 -14.38 0.19
C LEU A 375 -25.65 -15.02 -0.14
N THR A 376 -25.66 -16.19 -0.79
CA THR A 376 -26.90 -16.96 -1.02
C THR A 376 -27.48 -17.41 0.31
N ASP A 377 -26.64 -17.92 1.22
CA ASP A 377 -27.10 -18.35 2.55
C ASP A 377 -27.56 -17.18 3.41
N LEU A 378 -26.84 -16.06 3.42
CA LEU A 378 -27.27 -14.84 4.11
C LEU A 378 -28.59 -14.31 3.56
N THR A 379 -28.80 -14.38 2.24
CA THR A 379 -30.08 -14.00 1.61
C THR A 379 -31.21 -14.91 2.06
N ARG A 380 -30.97 -16.22 2.19
CA ARG A 380 -31.95 -17.15 2.75
C ARG A 380 -32.27 -16.86 4.21
N MET A 381 -31.27 -16.51 5.03
CA MET A 381 -31.47 -16.12 6.44
C MET A 381 -32.29 -14.84 6.56
N LEU A 382 -32.05 -13.87 5.67
CA LEU A 382 -32.88 -12.65 5.54
C LEU A 382 -34.32 -12.93 5.11
N GLU A 383 -34.56 -14.07 4.45
CA GLU A 383 -35.89 -14.48 4.02
C GLU A 383 -36.68 -15.19 5.12
N ASP A 384 -36.01 -15.74 6.14
CA ASP A 384 -36.61 -16.49 7.26
C ASP A 384 -36.72 -15.62 8.53
N PRO A 385 -37.94 -15.22 8.93
CA PRO A 385 -38.14 -14.36 10.10
C PRO A 385 -37.87 -15.04 11.46
N GLU A 386 -37.68 -16.37 11.52
CA GLU A 386 -37.32 -17.08 12.75
C GLU A 386 -35.80 -17.35 12.89
N ASP A 387 -34.98 -16.95 11.91
CA ASP A 387 -33.54 -17.22 11.93
C ASP A 387 -32.79 -16.25 12.85
N THR A 388 -32.24 -16.79 13.95
CA THR A 388 -31.49 -16.03 14.97
C THR A 388 -30.01 -15.86 14.66
N GLN A 389 -29.52 -16.38 13.52
CA GLN A 389 -28.08 -16.45 13.22
C GLN A 389 -27.53 -15.20 12.51
N LEU A 390 -28.37 -14.41 11.84
CA LEU A 390 -27.93 -13.22 11.07
C LEU A 390 -27.09 -12.21 11.90
N PRO A 391 -27.44 -11.88 13.16
CA PRO A 391 -26.62 -11.00 13.99
C PRO A 391 -25.20 -11.49 14.25
N ILE A 392 -24.96 -12.81 14.22
CA ILE A 392 -23.63 -13.40 14.43
C ILE A 392 -22.73 -13.07 13.23
N TYR A 393 -23.26 -13.17 12.00
CA TYR A 393 -22.50 -12.83 10.78
C TYR A 393 -22.17 -11.35 10.70
N LEU A 394 -23.09 -10.48 11.14
CA LEU A 394 -22.85 -9.04 11.22
C LEU A 394 -21.75 -8.70 12.24
N GLY A 395 -21.74 -9.40 13.39
CA GLY A 395 -20.67 -9.27 14.39
C GLY A 395 -19.30 -9.72 13.86
N ILE A 396 -19.24 -10.82 13.09
CA ILE A 396 -17.99 -11.25 12.45
C ILE A 396 -17.49 -10.21 11.43
N ALA A 397 -18.40 -9.57 10.68
CA ALA A 397 -18.04 -8.50 9.76
C ALA A 397 -17.54 -7.24 10.49
N GLU A 398 -18.15 -6.90 11.62
CA GLU A 398 -17.72 -5.82 12.51
C GLU A 398 -16.31 -6.08 13.05
N GLU A 399 -16.00 -7.29 13.52
CA GLU A 399 -14.64 -7.67 13.96
C GLU A 399 -13.62 -7.62 12.80
N ALA A 400 -14.03 -8.03 11.61
CA ALA A 400 -13.18 -8.04 10.41
C ALA A 400 -12.93 -6.64 9.82
N THR A 401 -13.79 -5.65 10.11
CA THR A 401 -13.65 -4.26 9.63
C THR A 401 -13.15 -3.27 10.68
N SER A 402 -13.36 -3.56 11.97
CA SER A 402 -12.91 -2.74 13.09
C SER A 402 -11.40 -2.75 13.30
N SER A 403 -10.71 -3.70 12.68
CA SER A 403 -9.25 -3.82 12.71
C SER A 403 -8.72 -3.93 11.28
N CYS A 404 -7.43 -3.63 11.11
CA CYS A 404 -6.74 -3.36 9.84
C CYS A 404 -7.14 -4.28 8.68
N ARG A 405 -7.01 -3.75 7.44
CA ARG A 405 -7.50 -4.33 6.17
C ARG A 405 -7.17 -5.81 5.94
N ASP A 406 -6.18 -6.37 6.62
CA ASP A 406 -5.78 -7.78 6.49
C ASP A 406 -6.77 -8.77 7.13
N ARG A 407 -7.61 -8.34 8.10
CA ARG A 407 -8.61 -9.22 8.74
C ARG A 407 -9.84 -9.53 7.90
N ILE A 408 -9.98 -8.87 6.77
CA ILE A 408 -11.14 -9.00 5.86
C ILE A 408 -11.20 -10.43 5.29
N ALA A 409 -10.06 -10.98 4.90
CA ALA A 409 -9.88 -12.37 4.50
C ALA A 409 -10.19 -13.38 5.61
N VAL A 410 -9.83 -13.04 6.86
CA VAL A 410 -10.13 -13.86 8.04
C VAL A 410 -11.62 -13.85 8.34
N GLY A 411 -12.29 -12.71 8.14
CA GLY A 411 -13.75 -12.57 8.25
C GLY A 411 -14.50 -13.60 7.39
N LEU A 412 -14.12 -13.77 6.12
CA LEU A 412 -14.73 -14.79 5.24
C LEU A 412 -14.55 -16.21 5.81
N ASN A 413 -13.35 -16.53 6.30
CA ASN A 413 -13.07 -17.85 6.88
C ASN A 413 -13.90 -18.10 8.14
N ASN A 414 -14.07 -17.08 8.99
CA ASN A 414 -14.87 -17.17 10.22
C ASN A 414 -16.37 -17.33 9.91
N MET A 415 -16.87 -16.61 8.91
CA MET A 415 -18.27 -16.77 8.45
C MET A 415 -18.52 -18.17 7.87
N GLU A 416 -17.61 -18.70 7.05
CA GLU A 416 -17.72 -20.08 6.52
C GLU A 416 -17.66 -21.12 7.66
N LEU A 417 -16.81 -20.91 8.66
CA LEU A 417 -16.74 -21.77 9.84
C LEU A 417 -18.08 -21.77 10.59
N GLN A 418 -18.71 -20.61 10.75
CA GLN A 418 -20.03 -20.50 11.36
C GLN A 418 -21.11 -21.23 10.56
N GLN A 419 -21.09 -21.16 9.23
CA GLN A 419 -22.02 -21.93 8.38
C GLN A 419 -21.92 -23.42 8.63
N ILE A 420 -20.69 -23.92 8.80
CA ILE A 420 -20.50 -25.34 9.05
C ILE A 420 -20.98 -25.73 10.45
N ASN A 421 -20.73 -24.91 11.48
CA ASN A 421 -21.26 -25.14 12.82
C ASN A 421 -22.79 -25.26 12.78
N THR A 422 -23.47 -24.35 12.07
CA THR A 422 -24.93 -24.41 11.91
C THR A 422 -25.40 -25.69 11.21
N ARG A 423 -24.71 -26.12 10.14
CA ARG A 423 -25.05 -27.35 9.41
C ARG A 423 -24.82 -28.62 10.25
N ALA A 424 -23.76 -28.64 11.05
CA ALA A 424 -23.49 -29.72 11.98
C ALA A 424 -24.57 -29.80 13.06
N GLY A 425 -24.99 -28.67 13.62
CA GLY A 425 -26.07 -28.58 14.60
C GLY A 425 -27.43 -29.07 14.08
N ARG A 426 -27.67 -28.97 12.77
CA ARG A 426 -28.89 -29.48 12.10
C ARG A 426 -28.81 -30.97 11.73
N GLY A 427 -27.63 -31.60 11.83
CA GLY A 427 -27.41 -32.99 11.45
C GLY A 427 -27.24 -33.21 9.94
N ASP A 428 -26.97 -32.15 9.17
CA ASP A 428 -26.88 -32.18 7.70
C ASP A 428 -25.52 -32.69 7.17
N LEU A 429 -24.59 -33.02 8.06
CA LEU A 429 -23.23 -33.46 7.72
C LEU A 429 -23.02 -34.93 8.08
N SER A 430 -22.43 -35.69 7.15
CA SER A 430 -22.03 -37.08 7.44
C SER A 430 -20.83 -37.14 8.39
N SER A 431 -20.70 -38.23 9.15
CA SER A 431 -19.61 -38.42 10.10
C SER A 431 -18.22 -38.28 9.46
N SER A 432 -18.03 -38.78 8.24
CA SER A 432 -16.75 -38.68 7.52
C SER A 432 -16.42 -37.26 7.06
N GLN A 433 -17.43 -36.47 6.66
CA GLN A 433 -17.27 -35.05 6.35
C GLN A 433 -16.90 -34.25 7.61
N LEU A 434 -17.54 -34.55 8.74
CA LEU A 434 -17.25 -33.89 10.01
C LEU A 434 -15.84 -34.22 10.52
N MET A 435 -15.40 -35.48 10.37
CA MET A 435 -14.03 -35.89 10.71
C MET A 435 -12.98 -35.22 9.84
N THR A 436 -13.23 -35.11 8.52
CA THR A 436 -12.33 -34.41 7.59
C THR A 436 -12.21 -32.94 7.95
N LEU A 437 -13.33 -32.28 8.24
CA LEU A 437 -13.35 -30.89 8.63
C LEU A 437 -12.74 -30.64 10.01
N GLY A 438 -13.02 -31.51 10.98
CA GLY A 438 -12.45 -31.41 12.31
C GLY A 438 -10.93 -31.54 12.30
N ARG A 439 -10.38 -32.44 11.46
CA ARG A 439 -8.95 -32.51 11.18
C ARG A 439 -8.42 -31.20 10.57
N GLU A 440 -9.16 -30.61 9.63
CA GLU A 440 -8.79 -29.32 9.04
C GLU A 440 -8.78 -28.18 10.07
N MET A 441 -9.78 -28.12 10.95
CA MET A 441 -9.87 -27.11 12.00
C MET A 441 -8.74 -27.25 13.02
N PHE A 442 -8.39 -28.49 13.37
CA PHE A 442 -7.22 -28.76 14.22
C PHE A 442 -5.93 -28.27 13.56
N VAL A 443 -5.72 -28.55 12.27
CA VAL A 443 -4.54 -28.05 11.55
C VAL A 443 -4.49 -26.51 11.57
N ARG A 444 -5.63 -25.85 11.36
CA ARG A 444 -5.72 -24.38 11.38
C ARG A 444 -5.44 -23.80 12.76
N ASP A 445 -5.96 -24.41 13.82
CA ASP A 445 -5.66 -24.04 15.20
C ASP A 445 -4.14 -24.09 15.49
N GLN A 446 -3.48 -25.16 15.04
CA GLN A 446 -2.03 -25.27 15.15
C GLN A 446 -1.29 -24.22 14.30
N ILE A 447 -1.81 -23.87 13.11
CA ILE A 447 -1.26 -22.77 12.30
C ILE A 447 -1.38 -21.44 13.05
N SER A 448 -2.52 -21.15 13.69
CA SER A 448 -2.70 -19.93 14.50
C SER A 448 -1.67 -19.85 15.63
N HIS A 449 -1.46 -20.94 16.36
CA HIS A 449 -0.43 -20.98 17.41
C HIS A 449 0.99 -20.77 16.88
N ILE A 450 1.34 -21.41 15.76
CA ILE A 450 2.66 -21.23 15.13
C ILE A 450 2.85 -19.79 14.62
N ALA A 451 1.82 -19.21 14.01
CA ALA A 451 1.82 -17.83 13.56
C ALA A 451 2.02 -16.86 14.73
N ALA A 452 1.24 -17.02 15.82
CA ALA A 452 1.37 -16.22 17.03
C ALA A 452 2.76 -16.35 17.69
N GLU A 453 3.34 -17.55 17.73
CA GLU A 453 4.72 -17.75 18.20
C GLU A 453 5.75 -17.05 17.30
N LYS A 454 5.54 -17.09 15.99
CA LYS A 454 6.43 -16.49 15.00
C LYS A 454 6.35 -14.97 15.05
N VAL A 455 5.17 -14.39 15.14
CA VAL A 455 4.93 -12.94 15.25
C VAL A 455 5.62 -12.36 16.48
N LYS A 456 5.63 -13.07 17.61
CA LYS A 456 6.41 -12.64 18.79
C LYS A 456 7.91 -12.48 18.53
N ARG A 457 8.43 -13.10 17.46
CA ARG A 457 9.84 -13.07 17.06
C ARG A 457 10.08 -12.25 15.80
N LEU A 458 9.02 -11.88 15.08
CA LEU A 458 9.07 -11.02 13.90
C LEU A 458 8.74 -9.59 14.33
N TRP A 459 9.13 -8.64 13.52
CA TRP A 459 8.95 -7.21 13.76
C TRP A 459 8.36 -6.62 12.47
N GLY A 460 7.59 -5.53 12.56
CA GLY A 460 7.07 -4.83 11.38
C GLY A 460 6.02 -5.57 10.52
N VAL A 461 5.50 -6.72 10.97
CA VAL A 461 4.48 -7.54 10.27
C VAL A 461 3.24 -7.71 11.14
N ASP A 462 2.06 -7.66 10.51
CA ASP A 462 0.80 -7.97 11.19
C ASP A 462 0.68 -9.48 11.46
N GLU A 463 0.12 -9.86 12.62
CA GLU A 463 -0.18 -11.26 12.96
C GLU A 463 -1.05 -11.94 11.90
N VAL A 464 -1.95 -11.17 11.30
CA VAL A 464 -2.87 -11.64 10.28
C VAL A 464 -2.14 -11.96 8.97
N GLU A 465 -1.18 -11.12 8.55
CA GLU A 465 -0.36 -11.36 7.37
C GLU A 465 0.49 -12.64 7.55
N VAL A 466 1.08 -12.84 8.73
CA VAL A 466 1.84 -14.06 9.06
C VAL A 466 0.92 -15.29 9.08
N HIS A 467 -0.27 -15.17 9.67
CA HIS A 467 -1.25 -16.26 9.72
C HIS A 467 -1.70 -16.70 8.32
N LEU A 468 -2.10 -15.74 7.47
CA LEU A 468 -2.49 -16.01 6.09
C LEU A 468 -1.33 -16.61 5.28
N ALA A 469 -0.07 -16.25 5.59
CA ALA A 469 1.10 -16.79 4.93
C ALA A 469 1.32 -18.28 5.22
N PHE A 470 1.18 -18.67 6.49
CA PHE A 470 1.22 -20.08 6.86
C PHE A 470 0.02 -20.83 6.29
N GLN A 471 -1.19 -20.25 6.34
CA GLN A 471 -2.40 -20.89 5.84
C GLN A 471 -2.32 -21.17 4.33
N SER A 472 -1.97 -20.17 3.51
CA SER A 472 -1.80 -20.35 2.06
C SER A 472 -0.59 -21.22 1.72
N GLY A 473 0.54 -21.05 2.41
CA GLY A 473 1.78 -21.81 2.18
C GLY A 473 1.69 -23.30 2.54
N LEU A 474 0.83 -23.66 3.49
CA LEU A 474 0.62 -25.04 3.95
C LEU A 474 -0.59 -25.72 3.31
N GLN A 475 -1.44 -24.97 2.58
CA GLN A 475 -2.71 -25.44 2.04
C GLN A 475 -2.58 -26.77 1.26
N GLN A 476 -1.67 -26.82 0.28
CA GLN A 476 -1.45 -28.03 -0.53
C GLN A 476 -0.75 -29.16 0.26
N ARG A 477 0.07 -28.83 1.24
CA ARG A 477 0.89 -29.81 1.99
C ARG A 477 0.09 -30.55 3.05
N LEU A 478 -0.90 -29.87 3.63
CA LEU A 478 -1.74 -30.42 4.71
C LEU A 478 -3.19 -30.67 4.28
N GLY A 479 -3.52 -30.43 3.00
CA GLY A 479 -4.83 -30.75 2.44
C GLY A 479 -5.97 -29.86 2.97
N LEU A 480 -5.71 -28.58 3.21
CA LEU A 480 -6.72 -27.63 3.69
C LEU A 480 -7.72 -27.32 2.56
N THR A 481 -9.01 -27.56 2.79
CA THR A 481 -10.07 -27.37 1.79
C THR A 481 -10.72 -26.00 1.85
N LEU A 482 -10.70 -25.34 3.00
CA LEU A 482 -11.18 -23.97 3.21
C LEU A 482 -9.98 -23.00 3.16
N GLY A 483 -10.24 -21.71 2.92
CA GLY A 483 -9.24 -20.65 3.05
C GLY A 483 -8.63 -20.15 1.72
N ASN A 484 -7.93 -19.01 1.83
CA ASN A 484 -7.43 -18.26 0.69
C ASN A 484 -6.28 -19.00 -0.01
N GLN A 485 -6.25 -18.90 -1.35
CA GLN A 485 -5.27 -19.63 -2.17
C GLN A 485 -4.02 -18.81 -2.41
N ASP A 486 -4.16 -17.49 -2.43
CA ASP A 486 -3.07 -16.57 -2.68
C ASP A 486 -3.06 -15.41 -1.69
N MET A 487 -1.92 -14.74 -1.63
CA MET A 487 -1.72 -13.54 -0.83
C MET A 487 -0.97 -12.48 -1.64
N LEU A 488 -1.46 -11.25 -1.55
CA LEU A 488 -0.96 -10.08 -2.27
C LEU A 488 0.45 -9.74 -1.84
N TYR A 489 0.80 -10.15 -0.61
CA TYR A 489 1.95 -9.69 0.13
C TYR A 489 2.70 -10.87 0.77
N ARG A 490 2.84 -11.99 0.05
CA ARG A 490 3.64 -13.14 0.52
C ARG A 490 5.06 -12.71 0.94
N GLY A 491 5.65 -11.73 0.26
CA GLY A 491 6.94 -11.14 0.61
C GLY A 491 6.96 -10.33 1.92
N CYS A 492 5.82 -9.75 2.32
CA CYS A 492 5.68 -8.94 3.54
C CYS A 492 5.57 -9.76 4.82
N SER A 493 5.05 -10.99 4.71
CA SER A 493 4.83 -11.87 5.87
C SER A 493 6.12 -12.33 6.57
N GLN A 494 7.29 -12.15 5.93
CA GLN A 494 8.59 -12.64 6.38
C GLN A 494 8.61 -14.17 6.69
N VAL A 495 7.63 -14.93 6.19
CA VAL A 495 7.55 -16.39 6.30
C VAL A 495 8.35 -17.04 5.16
N ARG A 496 9.46 -17.69 5.50
CA ARG A 496 10.34 -18.35 4.52
C ARG A 496 9.94 -19.81 4.32
N ASP A 497 10.38 -20.42 3.22
CA ASP A 497 10.14 -21.85 2.94
C ASP A 497 10.65 -22.81 4.05
N LYS A 498 11.69 -22.40 4.78
CA LYS A 498 12.18 -23.14 5.95
C LYS A 498 11.14 -23.13 7.08
N ASP A 499 10.51 -21.98 7.33
CA ASP A 499 9.48 -21.83 8.35
C ASP A 499 8.25 -22.69 8.00
N LEU A 500 7.83 -22.69 6.73
CA LEU A 500 6.73 -23.56 6.25
C LEU A 500 7.05 -25.04 6.42
N ARG A 501 8.29 -25.49 6.14
CA ARG A 501 8.69 -26.89 6.35
C ARG A 501 8.65 -27.29 7.83
N LEU A 502 9.15 -26.43 8.71
CA LEU A 502 9.16 -26.71 10.15
C LEU A 502 7.73 -26.72 10.72
N ALA A 503 6.88 -25.80 10.27
CA ALA A 503 5.47 -25.76 10.65
C ALA A 503 4.75 -27.05 10.21
N ALA A 504 4.93 -27.49 8.97
CA ALA A 504 4.36 -28.73 8.47
C ALA A 504 4.78 -29.96 9.31
N GLN A 505 6.07 -30.05 9.67
CA GLN A 505 6.58 -31.13 10.51
C GLN A 505 5.97 -31.11 11.92
N ARG A 506 5.88 -29.93 12.53
CA ARG A 506 5.26 -29.74 13.86
C ARG A 506 3.79 -30.15 13.84
N ILE A 507 3.04 -29.71 12.84
CA ILE A 507 1.61 -30.03 12.72
C ILE A 507 1.40 -31.53 12.46
N GLN A 508 2.23 -32.13 11.61
CA GLN A 508 2.15 -33.58 11.38
C GLN A 508 2.48 -34.36 12.66
N ALA A 509 3.49 -33.96 13.41
CA ALA A 509 3.79 -34.57 14.71
C ALA A 509 2.63 -34.41 15.71
N ALA A 510 1.93 -33.27 15.71
CA ALA A 510 0.74 -33.05 16.52
C ALA A 510 -0.43 -33.96 16.12
N LEU A 511 -0.64 -34.17 14.81
CA LEU A 511 -1.63 -35.11 14.28
C LEU A 511 -1.30 -36.56 14.65
N ASP A 512 -0.02 -36.92 14.64
CA ASP A 512 0.45 -38.28 14.95
C ASP A 512 0.51 -38.54 16.47
N THR A 513 0.42 -37.48 17.31
CA THR A 513 0.45 -37.59 18.77
C THR A 513 -0.84 -38.23 19.28
N PRO A 514 -0.78 -39.38 19.98
CA PRO A 514 -1.96 -40.08 20.45
C PRO A 514 -2.84 -39.20 21.34
N GLY A 515 -4.12 -39.09 20.98
CA GLY A 515 -5.13 -38.39 21.77
C GLY A 515 -5.22 -36.87 21.54
N MET A 516 -4.27 -36.23 20.86
CA MET A 516 -4.28 -34.77 20.67
C MET A 516 -5.43 -34.31 19.78
N LEU A 517 -5.55 -34.91 18.57
CA LEU A 517 -6.67 -34.67 17.67
C LEU A 517 -8.01 -35.10 18.32
N ARG A 518 -8.02 -36.24 19.01
CA ARG A 518 -9.23 -36.76 19.67
C ARG A 518 -9.76 -35.77 20.71
N ASN A 519 -8.88 -35.27 21.58
CA ASN A 519 -9.27 -34.34 22.65
C ASN A 519 -9.78 -33.02 22.05
N PHE A 520 -9.11 -32.50 21.00
CA PHE A 520 -9.60 -31.33 20.27
C PHE A 520 -11.00 -31.54 19.71
N LEU A 521 -11.23 -32.67 19.03
CA LEU A 521 -12.54 -32.99 18.46
C LEU A 521 -13.61 -33.18 19.53
N ALA A 522 -13.27 -33.70 20.70
CA ALA A 522 -14.22 -33.87 21.81
C ALA A 522 -14.74 -32.52 22.34
N ASP A 523 -13.92 -31.47 22.30
CA ASP A 523 -14.29 -30.11 22.71
C ASP A 523 -14.93 -29.29 21.57
N TRP A 524 -14.76 -29.72 20.33
CA TRP A 524 -15.24 -29.01 19.15
C TRP A 524 -16.78 -29.04 19.04
N GLU A 525 -17.41 -27.86 19.00
CA GLU A 525 -18.87 -27.70 19.08
C GLU A 525 -19.66 -28.53 18.05
N PRO A 526 -19.28 -28.58 16.76
CA PRO A 526 -19.94 -29.42 15.76
C PRO A 526 -19.97 -30.90 16.12
N MET A 527 -18.90 -31.39 16.74
CA MET A 527 -18.81 -32.77 17.20
C MET A 527 -19.70 -33.01 18.42
N ARG A 528 -19.73 -32.06 19.36
CA ARG A 528 -20.63 -32.09 20.51
C ARG A 528 -22.10 -32.07 20.08
N ALA A 529 -22.45 -31.29 19.07
CA ALA A 529 -23.80 -31.24 18.51
C ALA A 529 -24.20 -32.59 17.88
N LEU A 530 -23.29 -33.24 17.15
CA LEU A 530 -23.52 -34.59 16.61
C LEU A 530 -23.72 -35.63 17.71
N VAL A 531 -22.87 -35.62 18.74
CA VAL A 531 -22.99 -36.54 19.89
C VAL A 531 -24.30 -36.29 20.64
N ARG A 532 -24.73 -35.03 20.78
CA ARG A 532 -26.02 -34.68 21.37
C ARG A 532 -27.21 -35.26 20.58
N LEU A 533 -27.12 -35.30 19.25
CA LEU A 533 -28.14 -35.90 18.38
C LEU A 533 -28.13 -37.43 18.44
N ARG A 534 -26.94 -38.06 18.41
CA ARG A 534 -26.76 -39.52 18.36
C ARG A 534 -26.96 -40.19 19.73
N ASN A 535 -26.40 -39.59 20.79
CA ASN A 535 -26.35 -40.11 22.16
C ASN A 535 -27.23 -39.29 23.10
N GLY A 536 -28.39 -38.83 22.60
CA GLY A 536 -29.28 -37.92 23.36
C GLY A 536 -29.81 -38.47 24.68
N VAL A 537 -29.76 -39.79 24.92
CA VAL A 537 -30.12 -40.40 26.21
C VAL A 537 -29.01 -40.18 27.25
N GLU A 538 -27.77 -40.48 26.89
CA GLU A 538 -26.59 -40.30 27.75
C GLU A 538 -26.31 -38.82 28.00
N TRP A 539 -26.45 -38.00 26.95
CA TRP A 539 -26.34 -36.54 27.05
C TRP A 539 -27.33 -35.96 28.09
N ARG A 540 -28.62 -36.34 27.99
CA ARG A 540 -29.64 -35.90 28.94
C ARG A 540 -29.44 -36.48 30.34
N ALA A 541 -28.80 -37.64 30.46
CA ALA A 541 -28.46 -38.22 31.76
C ALA A 541 -27.36 -37.40 32.47
N ILE A 542 -26.36 -36.92 31.73
CA ILE A 542 -25.34 -35.99 32.24
C ILE A 542 -26.00 -34.67 32.66
N GLU A 543 -26.82 -34.06 31.79
CA GLU A 543 -27.55 -32.82 32.11
C GLU A 543 -28.39 -32.96 33.38
N ARG A 544 -29.14 -34.06 33.51
CA ARG A 544 -29.98 -34.32 34.68
C ARG A 544 -29.15 -34.51 35.94
N LYS A 545 -28.08 -35.32 35.87
CA LYS A 545 -27.18 -35.57 37.00
C LYS A 545 -26.60 -34.26 37.56
N PHE A 546 -26.10 -33.38 36.69
CA PHE A 546 -25.51 -32.12 37.13
C PHE A 546 -26.56 -31.10 37.56
N ARG A 547 -27.76 -31.09 36.97
CA ARG A 547 -28.89 -30.29 37.47
C ARG A 547 -29.32 -30.72 38.87
N GLU A 548 -29.41 -32.02 39.14
CA GLU A 548 -29.74 -32.54 40.48
C GLU A 548 -28.67 -32.18 41.51
N LEU A 549 -27.38 -32.20 41.13
CA LEU A 549 -26.27 -31.78 42.00
C LEU A 549 -26.28 -30.26 42.26
N GLU A 550 -26.60 -29.45 41.24
CA GLU A 550 -26.78 -28.00 41.38
C GLU A 550 -27.98 -27.70 42.31
N GLU A 551 -29.14 -28.33 42.09
CA GLU A 551 -30.33 -28.18 42.94
C GLU A 551 -30.11 -28.61 44.40
N GLN A 552 -29.35 -29.69 44.62
CA GLN A 552 -28.95 -30.13 45.97
C GLN A 552 -28.02 -29.12 46.65
N ALA A 553 -27.13 -28.48 45.90
CA ALA A 553 -26.18 -27.50 46.43
C ALA A 553 -26.82 -26.13 46.69
N TYR A 554 -27.87 -25.73 45.97
CA TYR A 554 -28.60 -24.48 46.24
C TYR A 554 -29.45 -24.54 47.53
N GLY A 555 -29.85 -25.74 47.96
CA GLY A 555 -30.66 -25.97 49.17
C GLY A 555 -32.12 -25.51 49.04
N GLN A 556 -33.06 -26.17 49.75
CA GLN A 556 -34.48 -25.77 49.73
C GLN A 556 -34.81 -24.59 50.66
N ASP A 557 -33.92 -24.29 51.61
CA ASP A 557 -34.13 -23.28 52.67
C ASP A 557 -33.32 -21.98 52.47
N GLY A 558 -32.67 -21.81 51.32
CA GLY A 558 -31.86 -20.62 50.98
C GLY A 558 -30.42 -20.62 51.50
N ASP A 559 -29.93 -21.75 52.03
CA ASP A 559 -28.53 -21.95 52.43
C ASP A 559 -27.75 -22.69 51.31
N THR A 560 -27.07 -21.92 50.46
CA THR A 560 -26.32 -22.44 49.30
C THR A 560 -24.94 -22.94 49.72
N ASP A 561 -24.63 -24.20 49.42
CA ASP A 561 -23.29 -24.79 49.62
C ASP A 561 -22.35 -24.41 48.46
N TRP A 562 -21.68 -23.27 48.63
CA TRP A 562 -20.68 -22.77 47.70
C TRP A 562 -19.48 -23.72 47.49
N ARG A 563 -19.19 -24.63 48.43
CA ARG A 563 -18.11 -25.60 48.27
C ARG A 563 -18.54 -26.78 47.40
N ALA A 564 -19.81 -27.19 47.49
CA ALA A 564 -20.37 -28.19 46.60
C ALA A 564 -20.50 -27.66 45.16
N LEU A 565 -20.85 -26.38 44.98
CA LEU A 565 -20.88 -25.70 43.66
C LEU A 565 -19.49 -25.50 43.03
N ALA A 566 -18.43 -25.39 43.85
CA ALA A 566 -17.09 -25.17 43.37
C ALA A 566 -16.58 -26.36 42.53
N GLY A 567 -16.35 -26.12 41.23
CA GLY A 567 -15.82 -27.14 40.32
C GLY A 567 -16.87 -28.09 39.72
N LEU A 568 -18.15 -27.97 40.10
CA LEU A 568 -19.25 -28.73 39.47
C LEU A 568 -19.34 -28.45 37.96
N GLY A 569 -19.15 -27.19 37.55
CA GLY A 569 -19.07 -26.81 36.13
C GLY A 569 -17.93 -27.52 35.38
N THR A 570 -16.73 -27.56 35.96
CA THR A 570 -15.58 -28.25 35.37
C THR A 570 -15.79 -29.76 35.28
N GLN A 571 -16.40 -30.37 36.31
CA GLN A 571 -16.76 -31.79 36.27
C GLN A 571 -17.84 -32.09 35.23
N ARG A 572 -18.80 -31.17 35.05
CA ARG A 572 -19.83 -31.26 34.02
C ARG A 572 -19.23 -31.21 32.63
N ASP A 573 -18.33 -30.25 32.39
CA ASP A 573 -17.66 -30.09 31.12
C ASP A 573 -16.75 -31.30 30.82
N GLN A 574 -16.04 -31.82 31.83
CA GLN A 574 -15.26 -33.07 31.70
C GLN A 574 -16.14 -34.28 31.35
N ALA A 575 -17.32 -34.41 31.97
CA ALA A 575 -18.23 -35.51 31.66
C ALA A 575 -18.75 -35.46 30.21
N PHE A 576 -19.02 -34.27 29.68
CA PHE A 576 -19.37 -34.10 28.26
C PHE A 576 -18.18 -34.37 27.35
N HIS A 577 -16.98 -33.91 27.73
CA HIS A 577 -15.74 -34.19 27.02
C HIS A 577 -15.48 -35.70 26.90
N ASP A 578 -15.60 -36.45 28.00
CA ASP A 578 -15.34 -37.89 28.03
C ASP A 578 -16.32 -38.66 27.13
N LEU A 579 -17.61 -38.29 27.15
CA LEU A 579 -18.63 -38.86 26.26
C LEU A 579 -18.29 -38.60 24.79
N CYS A 580 -17.91 -37.36 24.45
CA CYS A 580 -17.54 -37.01 23.09
C CYS A 580 -16.24 -37.68 22.65
N ALA A 581 -15.24 -37.79 23.54
CA ALA A 581 -13.96 -38.45 23.26
C ALA A 581 -14.13 -39.95 22.99
N GLN A 582 -15.09 -40.61 23.65
CA GLN A 582 -15.44 -42.00 23.38
C GLN A 582 -16.02 -42.15 21.97
N GLU A 583 -17.02 -41.35 21.62
CA GLU A 583 -17.65 -41.37 20.28
C GLU A 583 -16.64 -41.03 19.17
N VAL A 584 -15.78 -40.03 19.37
CA VAL A 584 -14.69 -39.71 18.43
C VAL A 584 -13.75 -40.90 18.26
N SER A 585 -13.42 -41.62 19.34
CA SER A 585 -12.54 -42.80 19.27
C SER A 585 -13.15 -43.92 18.44
N GLU A 586 -14.46 -44.13 18.54
CA GLU A 586 -15.18 -45.10 17.71
C GLU A 586 -15.20 -44.69 16.24
N LEU A 587 -15.48 -43.42 15.95
CA LEU A 587 -15.47 -42.89 14.58
C LEU A 587 -14.08 -42.98 13.93
N MET A 588 -13.02 -42.67 14.68
CA MET A 588 -11.64 -42.80 14.22
C MET A 588 -11.24 -44.25 13.91
N GLN A 589 -11.84 -45.24 14.58
CA GLN A 589 -11.61 -46.66 14.29
C GLN A 589 -12.36 -47.15 13.04
N THR A 590 -13.53 -46.59 12.76
CA THR A 590 -14.33 -46.93 11.57
C THR A 590 -13.84 -46.24 10.29
N ASP A 591 -13.23 -45.06 10.40
CA ASP A 591 -12.76 -44.23 9.26
C ASP A 591 -11.25 -44.39 8.96
N LEU A 592 -10.59 -45.46 9.41
CA LEU A 592 -9.20 -45.79 9.02
C LEU A 592 -9.18 -46.60 7.70
N PRO A 593 -9.01 -45.98 6.51
CA PRO A 593 -8.43 -46.71 5.40
C PRO A 593 -6.94 -46.92 5.73
N SER A 594 -6.48 -48.15 5.55
CA SER A 594 -5.08 -48.56 5.57
C SER A 594 -4.15 -47.55 4.86
N SER A 595 -3.53 -46.63 5.61
CA SER A 595 -2.53 -45.67 5.11
C SER A 595 -1.17 -45.86 5.79
N SER A 596 -0.73 -47.12 5.90
CA SER A 596 0.68 -47.45 6.05
C SER A 596 1.32 -47.66 4.67
N ARG A 597 1.45 -46.58 3.90
CA ARG A 597 2.47 -46.49 2.85
C ARG A 597 3.15 -45.12 2.92
N PRO A 598 4.47 -45.05 3.08
CA PRO A 598 5.18 -43.79 2.95
C PRO A 598 5.00 -43.27 1.50
N PRO A 599 5.05 -41.95 1.28
CA PRO A 599 4.97 -41.40 -0.06
C PRO A 599 6.13 -41.94 -0.90
N GLU A 600 5.79 -42.62 -2.01
CA GLU A 600 6.78 -42.95 -3.05
C GLU A 600 7.39 -41.64 -3.56
N GLU A 601 8.73 -41.57 -3.55
CA GLU A 601 9.48 -40.51 -4.21
C GLU A 601 8.99 -40.36 -5.66
N PRO A 602 8.91 -39.13 -6.21
CA PRO A 602 8.46 -38.93 -7.58
C PRO A 602 9.40 -39.67 -8.53
N SER A 603 8.87 -40.74 -9.13
CA SER A 603 9.54 -41.49 -10.18
C SER A 603 9.96 -40.55 -11.29
N SER A 604 11.25 -40.52 -11.60
CA SER A 604 11.85 -39.82 -12.73
C SER A 604 11.17 -40.23 -14.04
N SER A 605 10.19 -39.47 -14.52
CA SER A 605 9.61 -39.66 -15.84
C SER A 605 10.45 -38.93 -16.89
N LYS A 606 11.26 -39.75 -17.56
CA LYS A 606 11.72 -39.66 -18.95
C LYS A 606 11.36 -38.38 -19.72
N ARG A 607 12.41 -37.63 -20.09
CA ARG A 607 12.43 -36.70 -21.24
C ARG A 607 11.80 -37.36 -22.47
N PRO A 608 10.87 -36.72 -23.19
CA PRO A 608 10.62 -37.07 -24.58
C PRO A 608 11.76 -36.49 -25.42
N ARG A 609 12.49 -37.36 -26.12
CA ARG A 609 13.32 -36.97 -27.26
C ARG A 609 12.38 -36.56 -28.38
N LEU A 610 12.52 -35.34 -28.89
CA LEU A 610 12.10 -35.00 -30.24
C LEU A 610 13.38 -34.78 -31.05
N GLY A 611 13.53 -35.60 -32.09
CA GLY A 611 14.41 -35.34 -33.21
C GLY A 611 13.67 -34.62 -34.31
#